data_AF-A0A937SAE0-F1
#
_entry.id   AF-A0A937SAE0-F1
#
_cell.length_a   1.000
_cell.length_b   1.000
_cell.length_c   1.000
_cell.angle_alpha   90.00
_cell.angle_beta   90.00
_cell.angle_gamma   90.00
#
_symmetry.space_group_name_H-M   'P 1'
#
loop_
_entity.id
_entity.type
_entity.pdbx_description
1 polymer ?
#
loop_
_entity_poly.entity_id
_entity_poly.type
_entity_poly.pdbx_seq_one_letter_code
_entity_poly.pdbx_strand_id
1 'polypeptide(L)'
;MPKVLKSNFFWLVFSVSLTLFSFHLFFAWGLMVGTLYSLFFLFRFTRLESALSNREHQFYLTAILLYPPAETLVQWFGINGFIPRDFTLINRLEHFCWATVLVLFFLPFLSGVWRRLNRFQNLVFVVGFTCLLGNINEFLEFFLRIQDSPIDQARFAAFYSDTIYDMMMNLFGSIAGFAILYSLQPKSSELNSVHPR
;
A
#
# COMPACT_ATOMS: atom_id res chain seq x y z
N MET A 1 13.74 -20.05 5.07
CA MET A 1 13.68 -18.71 5.70
C MET A 1 14.71 -18.62 6.82
N PRO A 2 15.63 -17.64 6.80
CA PRO A 2 16.67 -17.47 7.82
C PRO A 2 16.07 -17.35 9.23
N LYS A 3 16.70 -18.00 10.22
CA LYS A 3 16.22 -17.97 11.63
C LYS A 3 16.16 -16.53 12.19
N VAL A 4 17.02 -15.64 11.71
CA VAL A 4 17.09 -14.24 12.13
C VAL A 4 15.79 -13.47 11.85
N LEU A 5 15.11 -13.74 10.71
CA LEU A 5 13.85 -13.08 10.35
C LEU A 5 12.65 -13.52 11.21
N LYS A 6 12.81 -14.55 12.05
CA LYS A 6 11.82 -14.93 13.05
C LYS A 6 11.97 -14.15 14.36
N SER A 7 13.14 -13.54 14.60
CA SER A 7 13.43 -12.83 15.85
C SER A 7 12.72 -11.48 15.91
N ASN A 8 11.87 -11.27 16.91
CA ASN A 8 11.27 -9.96 17.18
C ASN A 8 12.34 -8.92 17.55
N PHE A 9 13.42 -9.35 18.21
CA PHE A 9 14.53 -8.47 18.58
C PHE A 9 15.26 -7.93 17.35
N PHE A 10 15.53 -8.80 16.35
CA PHE A 10 16.11 -8.36 15.08
C PHE A 10 15.24 -7.27 14.44
N TRP A 11 13.95 -7.53 14.30
CA TRP A 11 13.03 -6.58 13.68
C TRP A 11 12.92 -5.28 14.46
N LEU A 12 12.93 -5.33 15.79
CA LEU A 12 12.86 -4.13 16.63
C LEU A 12 14.10 -3.26 16.45
N VAL A 13 15.29 -3.85 16.52
CA VAL A 13 16.54 -3.12 16.30
C VAL A 13 16.59 -2.56 14.89
N PHE A 14 16.21 -3.35 13.89
CA PHE A 14 16.20 -2.94 12.49
C PHE A 14 15.23 -1.79 12.25
N SER A 15 13.98 -1.90 12.71
CA SER A 15 12.95 -0.88 12.52
C SER A 15 13.32 0.42 13.21
N VAL A 16 13.79 0.37 14.47
CA VAL A 16 14.17 1.58 15.21
C VAL A 16 15.34 2.27 14.53
N SER A 17 16.37 1.51 14.16
CA SER A 17 17.54 2.07 13.48
C SER A 17 17.16 2.73 12.15
N LEU A 18 16.35 2.06 11.34
CA LEU A 18 15.95 2.59 10.05
C LEU A 18 15.00 3.78 10.17
N THR A 19 14.01 3.74 11.08
CA THR A 19 13.10 4.87 11.33
C THR A 19 13.88 6.10 11.79
N LEU A 20 14.82 5.96 12.74
CA LEU A 20 15.65 7.08 13.21
C LEU A 20 16.56 7.62 12.10
N PHE A 21 17.16 6.73 11.31
CA PHE A 21 17.96 7.13 10.14
C PHE A 21 17.10 7.89 9.12
N SER A 22 15.90 7.41 8.81
CA SER A 22 14.96 8.06 7.91
C SER A 22 14.52 9.44 8.43
N PHE A 23 14.26 9.59 9.74
CA PHE A 23 13.95 10.89 10.35
C PHE A 23 15.10 11.89 10.22
N HIS A 24 16.34 11.42 10.33
CA HIS A 24 17.51 12.27 10.14
C HIS A 24 17.61 12.81 8.71
N LEU A 25 17.19 12.02 7.72
CA LEU A 25 17.16 12.44 6.32
C LEU A 25 15.94 13.33 6.03
N PHE A 26 14.72 12.81 6.21
CA PHE A 26 13.47 13.48 5.87
C PHE A 26 12.38 13.14 6.90
N PHE A 27 11.80 14.18 7.52
CA PHE A 27 10.79 13.99 8.56
C PHE A 27 9.56 13.21 8.08
N ALA A 28 9.01 13.58 6.91
CA ALA A 28 7.83 12.92 6.33
C ALA A 28 8.09 11.44 6.00
N TRP A 29 9.26 11.12 5.44
CA TRP A 29 9.66 9.74 5.17
C TRP A 29 9.86 8.94 6.47
N GLY A 30 10.50 9.54 7.48
CA GLY A 30 10.65 8.94 8.81
C GLY A 30 9.32 8.54 9.44
N LEU A 31 8.30 9.42 9.34
CA LEU A 31 6.94 9.10 9.77
C LEU A 31 6.35 7.91 9.02
N MET A 32 6.52 7.84 7.70
CA MET A 32 5.99 6.74 6.90
C MET A 32 6.68 5.41 7.23
N VAL A 33 8.01 5.40 7.37
CA VAL A 33 8.78 4.21 7.79
C VAL A 33 8.35 3.75 9.19
N GLY A 34 8.19 4.67 10.13
CA GLY A 34 7.68 4.37 11.47
C GLY A 34 6.26 3.78 11.45
N THR A 35 5.38 4.33 10.61
CA THR A 35 4.01 3.82 10.43
C THR A 35 4.01 2.42 9.84
N LEU A 36 4.83 2.17 8.82
CA LEU A 36 4.98 0.85 8.21
C LEU A 36 5.43 -0.18 9.27
N TYR A 37 6.51 0.08 10.00
CA TYR A 37 6.96 -0.88 11.02
C TYR A 37 5.98 -1.05 12.17
N SER A 38 5.23 0.00 12.53
CA SER A 38 4.16 -0.11 13.52
C SER A 38 3.06 -1.08 13.06
N LEU A 39 2.63 -0.98 11.80
CA LEU A 39 1.69 -1.92 11.18
C LEU A 39 2.27 -3.34 11.08
N PHE A 40 3.54 -3.49 10.73
CA PHE A 40 4.23 -4.78 10.73
C PHE A 40 4.19 -5.43 12.12
N PHE A 41 4.55 -4.70 13.17
CA PHE A 41 4.50 -5.21 14.54
C PHE A 41 3.08 -5.52 14.98
N LEU A 42 2.10 -4.70 14.59
CA LEU A 42 0.69 -4.99 14.83
C LEU A 42 0.31 -6.35 14.22
N PHE A 43 0.62 -6.58 12.95
CA PHE A 43 0.32 -7.85 12.27
C PHE A 43 1.05 -9.03 12.91
N ARG A 44 2.29 -8.82 13.34
CA ARG A 44 3.10 -9.85 13.98
C ARG A 44 2.57 -10.24 15.37
N PHE A 45 2.27 -9.25 16.21
CA PHE A 45 1.80 -9.48 17.59
C PHE A 45 0.35 -9.96 17.66
N THR A 46 -0.49 -9.53 16.71
CA THR A 46 -1.86 -10.08 16.55
C THR A 46 -1.88 -11.43 15.84
N ARG A 47 -0.71 -11.94 15.39
CA ARG A 47 -0.54 -13.19 14.65
C ARG A 47 -1.29 -13.24 13.31
N LEU A 48 -1.63 -12.10 12.72
CA LEU A 48 -2.21 -12.03 11.38
C LEU A 48 -1.32 -12.70 10.32
N GLU A 49 0.00 -12.68 10.51
CA GLU A 49 0.97 -13.38 9.64
C GLU A 49 0.70 -14.89 9.53
N SER A 50 0.08 -15.53 10.54
CA SER A 50 -0.19 -16.98 10.49
C SER A 50 -1.24 -17.36 9.44
N ALA A 51 -1.98 -16.38 8.92
CA ALA A 51 -2.87 -16.62 7.81
C ALA A 51 -2.10 -16.94 6.52
N LEU A 52 -0.83 -16.59 6.39
CA LEU A 52 -0.02 -16.77 5.18
C LEU A 52 0.55 -18.19 5.05
N SER A 53 0.63 -18.68 3.81
CA SER A 53 1.45 -19.86 3.49
C SER A 53 2.94 -19.54 3.61
N ASN A 54 3.79 -20.56 3.68
CA ASN A 54 5.24 -20.39 3.82
C ASN A 54 5.87 -19.54 2.70
N ARG A 55 5.34 -19.60 1.47
CA ARG A 55 5.85 -18.79 0.35
C ARG A 55 5.38 -17.34 0.46
N GLU A 56 4.11 -17.12 0.75
CA GLU A 56 3.53 -15.79 0.97
C GLU A 56 4.23 -15.07 2.13
N HIS A 57 4.49 -15.79 3.23
CA HIS A 57 5.22 -15.25 4.39
C HIS A 57 6.65 -14.83 4.03
N GLN A 58 7.32 -15.56 3.15
CA GLN A 58 8.65 -15.19 2.67
C GLN A 58 8.62 -13.92 1.82
N PHE A 59 7.66 -13.77 0.90
CA PHE A 59 7.49 -12.55 0.12
C PHE A 59 7.16 -11.35 1.02
N TYR A 60 6.24 -11.53 1.96
CA TYR A 60 5.88 -10.54 2.97
C TYR A 60 7.11 -10.01 3.71
N LEU A 61 7.90 -10.90 4.34
CA LEU A 61 9.06 -10.48 5.11
C LEU A 61 10.18 -9.90 4.23
N THR A 62 10.31 -10.36 2.99
CA THR A 62 11.28 -9.81 2.04
C THR A 62 10.92 -8.38 1.67
N ALA A 63 9.63 -8.11 1.39
CA ALA A 63 9.15 -6.76 1.12
C ALA A 63 9.43 -5.82 2.30
N ILE A 64 9.11 -6.25 3.53
CA ILE A 64 9.32 -5.45 4.75
C ILE A 64 10.80 -5.20 5.06
N LEU A 65 11.65 -6.17 4.73
CA LEU A 65 13.09 -6.05 4.92
C LEU A 65 13.73 -5.09 3.92
N LEU A 66 13.39 -5.21 2.63
CA LEU A 66 14.14 -4.58 1.55
C LEU A 66 13.56 -3.23 1.13
N TYR A 67 12.24 -3.08 1.18
CA TYR A 67 11.61 -1.89 0.61
C TYR A 67 11.97 -0.60 1.36
N PRO A 68 11.78 -0.49 2.69
CA PRO A 68 12.07 0.77 3.37
C PRO A 68 13.54 1.21 3.22
N PRO A 69 14.56 0.33 3.29
CA PRO A 69 15.94 0.73 2.99
C PRO A 69 16.15 1.17 1.53
N ALA A 70 15.58 0.44 0.57
CA ALA A 70 15.74 0.76 -0.85
C ALA A 70 15.13 2.13 -1.17
N GLU A 71 13.94 2.40 -0.67
CA GLU A 71 13.25 3.68 -0.86
C GLU A 71 13.97 4.83 -0.15
N THR A 72 14.48 4.60 1.06
CA THR A 72 15.33 5.59 1.75
C THR A 72 16.55 5.96 0.91
N LEU A 73 17.17 4.97 0.27
CA LEU A 73 18.34 5.18 -0.58
C LEU A 73 17.98 5.95 -1.87
N VAL A 74 16.84 5.64 -2.49
CA VAL A 74 16.34 6.36 -3.67
C VAL A 74 16.10 7.83 -3.34
N GLN A 75 15.40 8.13 -2.23
CA GLN A 75 15.16 9.51 -1.81
C GLN A 75 16.45 10.26 -1.50
N TRP A 76 17.40 9.60 -0.84
CA TRP A 76 18.71 10.18 -0.57
C TRP A 76 19.49 10.49 -1.86
N PHE A 77 19.51 9.57 -2.83
CA PHE A 77 20.14 9.82 -4.14
C PHE A 77 19.45 10.94 -4.92
N GLY A 78 18.11 11.01 -4.85
CA GLY A 78 17.32 12.05 -5.49
C GLY A 78 17.65 13.46 -4.98
N ILE A 79 17.93 13.60 -3.68
CA ILE A 79 18.22 14.90 -3.05
C ILE A 79 19.66 15.34 -3.23
N ASN A 80 20.58 14.39 -3.36
CA ASN A 80 21.97 14.68 -3.71
C ASN A 80 22.19 14.85 -5.23
N GLY A 81 21.11 14.81 -6.04
CA GLY A 81 21.17 15.08 -7.47
C GLY A 81 21.81 13.98 -8.32
N PHE A 82 21.93 12.77 -7.79
CA PHE A 82 22.56 11.64 -8.50
C PHE A 82 21.65 10.99 -9.56
N ILE A 83 20.33 11.17 -9.45
CA ILE A 83 19.35 10.57 -10.35
C ILE A 83 18.77 11.67 -11.25
N PRO A 84 18.91 11.58 -12.59
CA PRO A 84 18.24 12.49 -13.51
C PRO A 84 16.73 12.38 -13.31
N ARG A 85 16.10 13.52 -13.01
CA ARG A 85 14.65 13.70 -12.90
C ARG A 85 13.99 13.65 -14.28
N ASP A 86 14.14 12.55 -15.02
CA ASP A 86 13.43 12.34 -16.29
C ASP A 86 12.29 11.33 -16.08
N PHE A 87 11.06 11.81 -16.21
CA PHE A 87 10.05 11.63 -15.15
C PHE A 87 8.80 10.82 -15.55
N THR A 88 8.81 10.11 -16.67
CA THR A 88 7.60 9.40 -17.13
C THR A 88 7.69 7.89 -16.94
N LEU A 89 8.72 7.24 -17.46
CA LEU A 89 8.84 5.78 -17.33
C LEU A 89 9.35 5.36 -15.94
N ILE A 90 10.39 6.02 -15.43
CA ILE A 90 10.96 5.74 -14.10
C ILE A 90 9.91 5.97 -13.02
N ASN A 91 9.19 7.09 -13.09
CA ASN A 91 8.11 7.41 -12.18
C ASN A 91 6.99 6.36 -12.18
N ARG A 92 6.57 5.87 -13.37
CA ARG A 92 5.57 4.80 -13.48
C ARG A 92 6.05 3.47 -12.89
N LEU A 93 7.32 3.13 -13.10
CA LEU A 93 7.92 1.92 -12.52
C LEU A 93 8.04 2.03 -11.00
N GLU A 94 8.39 3.19 -10.49
CA GLU A 94 8.42 3.49 -9.06
C GLU A 94 7.04 3.34 -8.43
N HIS A 95 6.00 3.93 -9.04
CA HIS A 95 4.61 3.77 -8.60
C HIS A 95 4.15 2.31 -8.65
N PHE A 96 4.52 1.56 -9.68
CA PHE A 96 4.21 0.13 -9.77
C PHE A 96 4.90 -0.68 -8.67
N CYS A 97 6.17 -0.40 -8.38
CA CYS A 97 6.91 -1.02 -7.29
C CYS A 97 6.27 -0.70 -5.93
N TRP A 98 5.91 0.57 -5.71
CA TRP A 98 5.22 1.03 -4.50
C TRP A 98 3.90 0.28 -4.29
N ALA A 99 3.06 0.24 -5.32
CA ALA A 99 1.79 -0.49 -5.32
C ALA A 99 1.99 -1.98 -4.98
N THR A 100 2.96 -2.62 -5.62
CA THR A 100 3.26 -4.05 -5.40
C THR A 100 3.69 -4.32 -3.97
N VAL A 101 4.59 -3.50 -3.44
CA VAL A 101 5.08 -3.64 -2.07
C VAL A 101 3.96 -3.43 -1.08
N LEU A 102 3.09 -2.46 -1.32
CA LEU A 102 1.98 -2.14 -0.44
C LEU A 102 0.94 -3.28 -0.40
N VAL A 103 0.65 -3.91 -1.54
CA VAL A 103 -0.13 -5.16 -1.57
C VAL A 103 0.55 -6.27 -0.76
N LEU A 104 1.87 -6.43 -0.89
CA LEU A 104 2.62 -7.40 -0.08
C LEU A 104 2.58 -7.04 1.40
N PHE A 105 2.65 -5.76 1.76
CA PHE A 105 2.60 -5.29 3.15
C PHE A 105 1.27 -5.63 3.82
N PHE A 106 0.16 -5.47 3.09
CA PHE A 106 -1.18 -5.82 3.56
C PHE A 106 -1.56 -7.28 3.31
N LEU A 107 -0.67 -8.10 2.74
CA LEU A 107 -0.96 -9.50 2.43
C LEU A 107 -1.53 -10.30 3.62
N PRO A 108 -1.04 -10.17 4.88
CA PRO A 108 -1.65 -10.84 6.02
C PRO A 108 -3.13 -10.51 6.19
N PHE A 109 -3.49 -9.22 6.03
CA PHE A 109 -4.85 -8.71 6.14
C PHE A 109 -5.73 -9.15 4.95
N LEU A 110 -5.19 -9.09 3.73
CA LEU A 110 -5.92 -9.40 2.49
C LEU A 110 -6.08 -10.91 2.25
N SER A 111 -5.24 -11.76 2.86
CA SER A 111 -5.20 -13.22 2.62
C SER A 111 -6.55 -13.91 2.78
N GLY A 112 -7.35 -13.49 3.77
CA GLY A 112 -8.67 -14.05 4.02
C GLY A 112 -9.69 -13.71 2.93
N VAL A 113 -9.61 -12.51 2.36
CA VAL A 113 -10.43 -12.08 1.22
C VAL A 113 -9.97 -12.81 -0.03
N TRP A 114 -8.65 -12.85 -0.27
CA TRP A 114 -8.07 -13.43 -1.47
C TRP A 114 -8.49 -14.88 -1.69
N ARG A 115 -8.51 -15.68 -0.62
CA ARG A 115 -8.88 -17.11 -0.67
C ARG A 115 -10.34 -17.37 -1.02
N ARG A 116 -11.22 -16.39 -0.82
CA ARG A 116 -12.67 -16.52 -1.06
C ARG A 116 -13.06 -16.07 -2.47
N LEU A 117 -12.24 -15.24 -3.09
CA LEU A 117 -12.50 -14.65 -4.39
C LEU A 117 -11.84 -15.47 -5.51
N ASN A 118 -12.46 -15.49 -6.67
CA ASN A 118 -11.83 -16.04 -7.87
C ASN A 118 -10.73 -15.12 -8.41
N ARG A 119 -9.95 -15.57 -9.41
CA ARG A 119 -8.80 -14.81 -9.94
C ARG A 119 -9.16 -13.41 -10.45
N PHE A 120 -10.29 -13.26 -11.12
CA PHE A 120 -10.72 -11.97 -11.65
C PHE A 120 -11.20 -11.03 -10.54
N GLN A 121 -11.99 -11.55 -9.59
CA GLN A 121 -12.42 -10.81 -8.41
C GLN A 121 -11.22 -10.35 -7.56
N ASN A 122 -10.20 -11.20 -7.43
CA ASN A 122 -8.94 -10.85 -6.77
C ASN A 122 -8.22 -9.71 -7.48
N LEU A 123 -8.15 -9.73 -8.82
CA LEU A 123 -7.56 -8.64 -9.58
C LEU A 123 -8.30 -7.31 -9.32
N VAL A 124 -9.63 -7.32 -9.43
CA VAL A 124 -10.47 -6.13 -9.16
C VAL A 124 -10.27 -5.64 -7.73
N PHE A 125 -10.22 -6.55 -6.76
CA PHE A 125 -9.99 -6.22 -5.35
C PHE A 125 -8.62 -5.60 -5.10
N VAL A 126 -7.55 -6.18 -5.64
CA VAL A 126 -6.17 -5.68 -5.46
C VAL A 126 -5.98 -4.32 -6.12
N VAL A 127 -6.49 -4.15 -7.34
CA VAL A 127 -6.43 -2.86 -8.05
C VAL A 127 -7.21 -1.81 -7.28
N GLY A 128 -8.45 -2.12 -6.87
CA GLY A 128 -9.26 -1.20 -6.08
C GLY A 128 -8.65 -0.83 -4.73
N PHE A 129 -8.07 -1.81 -4.03
CA PHE A 129 -7.38 -1.58 -2.75
C PHE A 129 -6.13 -0.70 -2.91
N THR A 130 -5.36 -0.92 -3.97
CA THR A 130 -4.18 -0.10 -4.28
C THR A 130 -4.58 1.34 -4.61
N CYS A 131 -5.61 1.53 -5.45
CA CYS A 131 -6.17 2.83 -5.76
C CYS A 131 -6.68 3.56 -4.51
N LEU A 132 -7.37 2.84 -3.60
CA LEU A 132 -7.83 3.41 -2.33
C LEU A 132 -6.67 3.94 -1.49
N LEU A 133 -5.59 3.16 -1.35
CA LEU A 133 -4.43 3.59 -0.57
C LEU A 133 -3.65 4.72 -1.25
N GLY A 134 -3.55 4.72 -2.59
CA GLY A 134 -3.02 5.84 -3.36
C GLY A 134 -3.80 7.14 -3.11
N ASN A 135 -5.13 7.09 -3.18
CA ASN A 135 -5.99 8.23 -2.89
C ASN A 135 -5.84 8.75 -1.47
N ILE A 136 -5.74 7.87 -0.47
CA ILE A 136 -5.52 8.26 0.92
C ILE A 136 -4.17 8.97 1.05
N ASN A 137 -3.13 8.47 0.38
CA ASN A 137 -1.82 9.10 0.37
C ASN A 137 -1.85 10.50 -0.27
N GLU A 138 -2.47 10.65 -1.43
CA GLU A 138 -2.61 11.95 -2.10
C GLU A 138 -3.42 12.95 -1.26
N PHE A 139 -4.49 12.48 -0.60
CA PHE A 139 -5.29 13.33 0.29
C PHE A 139 -4.49 13.79 1.52
N LEU A 140 -3.68 12.90 2.10
CA LEU A 140 -2.80 13.25 3.21
C LEU A 140 -1.74 14.28 2.78
N GLU A 141 -1.12 14.06 1.61
CA GLU A 141 -0.13 14.99 1.07
C GLU A 141 -0.74 16.37 0.77
N PHE A 142 -1.95 16.40 0.19
CA PHE A 142 -2.73 17.62 0.00
C PHE A 142 -2.96 18.36 1.31
N PHE A 143 -3.42 17.65 2.35
CA PHE A 143 -3.70 18.23 3.65
C PHE A 143 -2.44 18.82 4.30
N LEU A 144 -1.31 18.09 4.27
CA LEU A 144 -0.04 18.56 4.83
C LEU A 144 0.47 19.82 4.10
N ARG A 145 0.38 19.86 2.76
CA ARG A 145 0.81 21.02 1.97
C ARG A 145 -0.03 22.28 2.21
N ILE A 146 -1.33 22.12 2.50
CA ILE A 146 -2.19 23.25 2.91
C ILE A 146 -1.77 23.81 4.26
N GLN A 147 -1.41 22.96 5.22
CA GLN A 147 -1.00 23.40 6.55
C GLN A 147 0.35 24.13 6.55
N ASP A 148 1.30 23.67 5.75
CA ASP A 148 2.66 24.24 5.70
C ASP A 148 2.74 25.57 4.93
N SER A 149 1.72 25.93 4.15
CA SER A 149 1.66 27.22 3.45
C SER A 149 0.20 27.61 3.15
N PRO A 150 -0.35 28.68 3.73
CA PRO A 150 -1.65 29.19 3.33
C PRO A 150 -1.52 29.78 1.91
N ILE A 151 -1.87 28.99 0.89
CA ILE A 151 -1.69 29.34 -0.52
C ILE A 151 -2.97 29.94 -1.10
N ASP A 152 -2.79 30.89 -2.02
CA ASP A 152 -3.80 31.42 -2.94
C ASP A 152 -4.55 30.28 -3.66
N GLN A 153 -5.82 30.10 -3.29
CA GLN A 153 -6.63 28.92 -3.65
C GLN A 153 -6.72 28.66 -5.16
N ALA A 154 -6.61 29.71 -5.98
CA ALA A 154 -6.66 29.60 -7.43
C ALA A 154 -5.41 28.92 -8.04
N ARG A 155 -4.21 29.19 -7.49
CA ARG A 155 -2.98 28.49 -7.90
C ARG A 155 -2.96 27.06 -7.37
N PHE A 156 -3.45 26.86 -6.16
CA PHE A 156 -3.47 25.54 -5.52
C PHE A 156 -4.37 24.53 -6.26
N ALA A 157 -5.57 24.97 -6.70
CA ALA A 157 -6.49 24.15 -7.49
C ALA A 157 -5.91 23.71 -8.85
N ALA A 158 -5.02 24.50 -9.45
CA ALA A 158 -4.38 24.18 -10.73
C ALA A 158 -3.28 23.11 -10.60
N PHE A 159 -2.61 22.99 -9.45
CA PHE A 159 -1.62 21.93 -9.20
C PHE A 159 -2.26 20.60 -8.76
N TYR A 160 -3.51 20.63 -8.31
CA TYR A 160 -4.24 19.48 -7.78
C TYR A 160 -5.38 18.99 -8.69
N SER A 161 -5.48 19.52 -9.91
CA SER A 161 -6.46 19.04 -10.89
C SER A 161 -6.28 17.57 -11.23
N ASP A 162 -5.03 17.08 -11.27
CA ASP A 162 -4.71 15.67 -11.49
C ASP A 162 -5.23 14.80 -10.35
N THR A 163 -4.98 15.16 -9.09
CA THR A 163 -5.53 14.43 -7.92
C THR A 163 -7.06 14.41 -7.92
N ILE A 164 -7.73 15.52 -8.27
CA ILE A 164 -9.20 15.54 -8.37
C ILE A 164 -9.67 14.60 -9.48
N TYR A 165 -8.98 14.59 -10.62
CA TYR A 165 -9.29 13.69 -11.72
C TYR A 165 -9.06 12.22 -11.34
N ASP A 166 -7.94 11.90 -10.68
CA ASP A 166 -7.61 10.56 -10.22
C ASP A 166 -8.62 10.07 -9.17
N MET A 167 -9.04 10.93 -8.25
CA MET A 167 -10.11 10.64 -7.30
C MET A 167 -11.44 10.34 -8.01
N MET A 168 -11.81 11.12 -9.04
CA MET A 168 -13.03 10.86 -9.82
C MET A 168 -12.95 9.53 -10.56
N MET A 169 -11.82 9.23 -11.21
CA MET A 169 -11.62 7.97 -11.92
C MET A 169 -11.65 6.78 -10.97
N ASN A 170 -11.09 6.91 -9.77
CA ASN A 170 -11.13 5.89 -8.74
C ASN A 170 -12.56 5.69 -8.18
N LEU A 171 -13.36 6.75 -8.05
CA LEU A 171 -14.78 6.63 -7.70
C LEU A 171 -15.55 5.83 -8.77
N PHE A 172 -15.40 6.18 -10.06
CA PHE A 172 -16.02 5.41 -11.14
C PHE A 172 -15.54 3.96 -11.18
N GLY A 173 -14.25 3.73 -10.99
CA GLY A 173 -13.66 2.39 -10.89
C GLY A 173 -14.24 1.58 -9.73
N SER A 174 -14.44 2.20 -8.56
CA SER A 174 -15.05 1.54 -7.40
C SER A 174 -16.52 1.18 -7.63
N ILE A 175 -17.31 2.04 -8.29
CA ILE A 175 -18.70 1.75 -8.67
C ILE A 175 -18.74 0.59 -9.66
N ALA A 176 -17.87 0.59 -10.68
CA ALA A 176 -17.76 -0.51 -11.63
C ALA A 176 -17.34 -1.82 -10.95
N GLY A 177 -16.34 -1.77 -10.06
CA GLY A 177 -15.89 -2.90 -9.26
C GLY A 177 -17.00 -3.47 -8.38
N PHE A 178 -17.76 -2.61 -7.70
CA PHE A 178 -18.93 -3.01 -6.91
C PHE A 178 -20.00 -3.68 -7.78
N ALA A 179 -20.35 -3.11 -8.93
CA ALA A 179 -21.34 -3.68 -9.84
C ALA A 179 -20.91 -5.07 -10.37
N ILE A 180 -19.63 -5.23 -10.71
CA ILE A 180 -19.05 -6.51 -11.12
C ILE A 180 -19.12 -7.53 -9.98
N LEU A 181 -18.69 -7.16 -8.77
CA LEU A 181 -18.74 -8.06 -7.62
C LEU A 181 -20.19 -8.44 -7.25
N TYR A 182 -21.12 -7.50 -7.33
CA TYR A 182 -22.54 -7.71 -7.04
C TYR A 182 -23.22 -8.62 -8.08
N SER A 183 -22.96 -8.41 -9.37
CA SER A 183 -23.52 -9.23 -10.46
C SER A 183 -23.05 -10.69 -10.45
N LEU A 184 -21.93 -10.97 -9.77
CA LEU A 184 -21.34 -12.30 -9.63
C LEU A 184 -21.74 -13.01 -8.33
N GLN A 185 -22.51 -12.36 -7.44
CA GLN A 185 -23.07 -13.05 -6.27
C GLN A 185 -24.20 -13.99 -6.72
N PRO A 186 -24.27 -15.22 -6.19
CA PRO A 186 -25.35 -16.14 -6.53
C PRO A 186 -26.69 -15.48 -6.16
N LYS A 187 -27.62 -15.44 -7.11
CA LYS A 187 -28.97 -14.96 -6.84
C LYS A 187 -29.58 -15.84 -5.76
N SER A 188 -30.16 -15.24 -4.73
CA SER A 188 -30.78 -15.92 -3.58
C SER A 188 -31.82 -16.99 -3.97
N SER A 189 -32.31 -16.98 -5.21
CA SER A 189 -33.18 -18.02 -5.76
C SER A 189 -32.54 -19.40 -5.94
N GLU A 190 -31.21 -19.52 -5.97
CA GLU A 190 -30.51 -20.82 -6.11
C GLU A 190 -30.15 -21.49 -4.76
N LEU A 191 -30.21 -20.76 -3.64
CA LEU A 191 -30.03 -21.39 -2.31
C LEU A 191 -31.28 -22.15 -1.84
N ASN A 192 -32.46 -21.79 -2.35
CA ASN A 192 -33.74 -22.41 -1.95
C ASN A 192 -34.13 -23.63 -2.81
N SER A 193 -33.37 -23.95 -3.88
CA SER A 193 -33.65 -25.11 -4.75
C SER A 193 -32.82 -26.35 -4.43
N VAL A 194 -31.87 -26.27 -3.49
CA VAL A 194 -30.96 -27.38 -3.14
C VAL A 194 -31.43 -28.21 -1.94
N HIS A 195 -32.55 -27.87 -1.30
CA HIS A 195 -33.24 -28.77 -0.38
C HIS A 195 -34.72 -28.97 -0.71
N PRO A 196 -35.02 -29.90 -1.62
CA PRO A 196 -36.16 -30.79 -1.49
C PRO A 196 -35.63 -32.16 -1.08
N ARG A 197 -35.51 -32.38 0.24
CA ARG A 197 -35.71 -33.64 0.99
C ARG A 197 -35.02 -33.58 2.35
#